data_AF-A0A7J8SPB9-F1
#
_entry.id   AF-A0A7J8SPB9-F1
#
_cell.length_a   1.000
_cell.length_b   1.000
_cell.length_c   1.000
_cell.angle_alpha   90.00
_cell.angle_beta   90.00
_cell.angle_gamma   90.00
#
_symmetry.space_group_name_H-M   'P 1'
#
loop_
_entity.id
_entity.type
_entity.pdbx_description
1 polymer ?
#
loop_
_entity_poly.entity_id
_entity_poly.type
_entity_poly.pdbx_seq_one_letter_code
_entity_poly.pdbx_strand_id
1 'polypeptide(L)'
;MHSLQRNLCKNETGLLNYETMFVWNEFLTRGIRNNLKNTLWTVALVYGFFKQVELSVSGRDVKLTLIARRSRHYAGTRYLKRGVNEKGRVANDVETEQIVFEDVPEGCPTQISSVVQNRGSIPLFWSQETSRLNLKPDIICMISKKDPTYEATKLHFENLARRYGNPIIILNLIKRCEKKPRETILRSEFANAIRHINKSLTKENRLRFLHWDINRHSRKATNVLELLGRVADYALNLTGIFYCQVTPNCRPEGLLDLTCVL
;
A
#
# COMPACT_ATOMS: atom_id res chain seq x y z
N MET A 1 -2.64 -8.83 11.02
CA MET A 1 -2.26 -7.41 11.25
C MET A 1 -2.84 -6.58 10.14
N HIS A 2 -3.63 -5.56 10.47
CA HIS A 2 -4.37 -4.73 9.52
C HIS A 2 -4.21 -3.25 9.82
N SER A 3 -4.67 -2.39 8.90
CA SER A 3 -4.84 -0.96 9.14
C SER A 3 -5.84 -0.70 10.27
N LEU A 4 -5.74 0.49 10.87
CA LEU A 4 -6.64 0.95 11.92
C LEU A 4 -8.11 0.85 11.48
N GLN A 5 -8.43 1.38 10.29
CA GLN A 5 -9.76 1.28 9.70
C GLN A 5 -10.28 -0.17 9.71
N ARG A 6 -9.44 -1.12 9.30
CA ARG A 6 -9.84 -2.52 9.19
C ARG A 6 -9.94 -3.22 10.54
N ASN A 7 -9.12 -2.83 11.52
CA ASN A 7 -9.25 -3.33 12.90
C ASN A 7 -10.54 -2.81 13.55
N LEU A 8 -10.96 -1.57 13.27
CA LEU A 8 -12.19 -0.98 13.82
C LEU A 8 -13.45 -1.49 13.12
N CYS A 9 -13.39 -1.77 11.82
CA CYS A 9 -14.55 -2.29 11.08
C CYS A 9 -14.73 -3.81 11.21
N LYS A 10 -13.73 -4.57 11.65
CA LYS A 10 -13.82 -6.03 11.80
C LYS A 10 -13.68 -6.44 13.26
N ASN A 11 -14.79 -6.84 13.87
CA ASN A 11 -14.82 -7.52 15.17
C ASN A 11 -14.38 -9.00 15.10
N GLU A 12 -13.79 -9.44 13.98
CA GLU A 12 -13.32 -10.81 13.83
C GLU A 12 -12.06 -11.02 14.68
N THR A 13 -12.22 -11.63 15.85
CA THR A 13 -11.11 -12.16 16.66
C THR A 13 -10.86 -13.61 16.24
N GLY A 14 -9.59 -14.00 16.02
CA GLY A 14 -9.22 -15.40 15.75
C GLY A 14 -8.13 -15.64 14.71
N LEU A 15 -8.05 -16.90 14.25
CA LEU A 15 -7.01 -17.45 13.37
C LEU A 15 -6.88 -16.70 12.02
N LEU A 16 -8.00 -16.18 11.50
CA LEU A 16 -8.09 -15.47 10.20
C LEU A 16 -7.24 -14.19 10.16
N ASN A 17 -7.05 -13.51 11.30
CA ASN A 17 -6.21 -12.30 11.39
C ASN A 17 -4.72 -12.60 11.18
N TYR A 18 -4.32 -13.86 11.35
CA TYR A 18 -2.95 -14.33 11.17
C TYR A 18 -2.65 -14.82 9.76
N GLU A 19 -3.65 -14.95 8.88
CA GLU A 19 -3.45 -15.32 7.47
C GLU A 19 -3.04 -14.12 6.58
N THR A 20 -3.03 -12.93 7.16
CA THR A 20 -2.72 -11.70 6.44
C THR A 20 -1.34 -11.73 5.79
N MET A 21 -1.22 -11.01 4.68
CA MET A 21 0.04 -10.88 3.93
C MET A 21 1.14 -10.15 4.72
N PHE A 22 0.78 -9.48 5.82
CA PHE A 22 1.71 -8.69 6.64
C PHE A 22 2.24 -9.45 7.86
N VAL A 23 1.73 -10.66 8.16
CA VAL A 23 2.25 -11.51 9.24
C VAL A 23 3.49 -12.23 8.74
N TRP A 24 4.67 -11.70 9.07
CA TRP A 24 5.95 -12.15 8.53
C TRP A 24 6.31 -13.57 9.00
N ASN A 25 6.04 -13.88 10.26
CA ASN A 25 6.33 -15.18 10.89
C ASN A 25 5.23 -16.23 10.69
N GLU A 26 4.33 -16.04 9.74
CA GLU A 26 3.22 -16.96 9.47
C GLU A 26 3.73 -18.39 9.18
N PHE A 27 4.79 -18.52 8.36
CA PHE A 27 5.36 -19.81 8.02
C PHE A 27 5.90 -20.56 9.25
N LEU A 28 6.62 -19.86 10.13
CA LEU A 28 7.22 -20.42 11.35
C LEU A 28 6.14 -20.85 12.37
N THR A 29 5.09 -20.06 12.49
CA THR A 29 3.99 -20.28 13.44
C THR A 29 2.92 -21.24 12.92
N ARG A 30 2.99 -21.66 11.66
CA ARG A 30 1.97 -22.51 11.02
C ARG A 30 1.84 -23.88 11.69
N GLY A 31 2.96 -24.52 12.05
CA GLY A 31 2.93 -25.83 12.72
C GLY A 31 2.22 -25.78 14.07
N ILE A 32 2.58 -24.79 14.89
CA ILE A 32 1.98 -24.58 16.22
C ILE A 32 0.49 -24.26 16.09
N ARG A 33 0.11 -23.36 15.18
CA ARG A 33 -1.30 -22.98 14.96
C ARG A 33 -2.15 -24.15 14.43
N ASN A 34 -1.60 -24.98 13.54
CA ASN A 34 -2.32 -26.14 13.02
C ASN A 34 -2.55 -27.21 14.09
N ASN A 35 -1.57 -27.41 14.99
CA ASN A 35 -1.65 -28.42 16.05
C ASN A 35 -2.52 -27.96 17.23
N LEU A 36 -2.30 -26.75 17.72
CA LEU A 36 -2.97 -26.23 18.93
C LEU A 36 -4.32 -25.54 18.61
N LYS A 37 -4.59 -25.22 17.34
CA LYS A 37 -5.76 -24.47 16.88
C LYS A 37 -6.02 -23.18 17.68
N ASN A 38 -4.97 -22.61 18.26
CA ASN A 38 -5.02 -21.40 19.06
C ASN A 38 -3.94 -20.42 18.62
N THR A 39 -4.12 -19.16 19.02
CA THR A 39 -3.16 -18.06 18.77
C THR A 39 -2.44 -17.61 20.04
N LEU A 40 -2.75 -18.22 21.20
CA LEU A 40 -2.23 -17.82 22.52
C LEU A 40 -0.69 -17.88 22.58
N TRP A 41 -0.10 -18.88 21.93
CA TRP A 41 1.35 -19.12 21.92
C TRP A 41 2.08 -18.48 20.75
N THR A 42 1.38 -17.77 19.87
CA THR A 42 1.94 -17.24 18.64
C THR A 42 1.63 -15.75 18.50
N VAL A 43 2.68 -14.93 18.50
CA VAL A 43 2.55 -13.47 18.28
C VAL A 43 2.72 -13.17 16.80
N ALA A 44 1.86 -12.33 16.22
CA ALA A 44 1.99 -11.87 14.85
C ALA A 44 3.10 -10.81 14.74
N LEU A 45 4.15 -11.10 13.96
CA LEU A 45 5.23 -10.15 13.71
C LEU A 45 5.04 -9.46 12.37
N VAL A 46 5.27 -8.15 12.34
CA VAL A 46 5.28 -7.33 11.13
C VAL A 46 6.72 -6.97 10.80
N TYR A 47 7.08 -7.09 9.52
CA TYR A 47 8.35 -6.57 9.04
C TYR A 47 8.14 -5.20 8.39
N GLY A 48 8.86 -4.18 8.86
CA GLY A 48 8.79 -2.83 8.30
C GLY A 48 9.30 -1.78 9.27
N PHE A 49 8.46 -0.80 9.62
CA PHE A 49 8.84 0.34 10.46
C PHE A 49 7.70 0.74 11.39
N PHE A 50 8.04 1.22 12.58
CA PHE A 50 7.11 1.80 13.53
C PHE A 50 7.80 2.97 14.23
N LYS A 51 7.14 4.13 14.25
CA LYS A 51 7.57 5.29 15.04
C LYS A 51 6.35 6.11 15.46
N GLN A 52 6.34 6.54 16.70
CA GLN A 52 5.37 7.49 17.22
C GLN A 52 6.11 8.73 17.72
N VAL A 53 5.54 9.90 17.47
CA VAL A 53 6.07 11.19 17.90
C VAL A 53 4.92 12.04 18.43
N GLU A 54 5.15 12.69 19.56
CA GLU A 54 4.24 13.69 20.13
C GLU A 54 4.57 15.06 19.54
N LEU A 55 3.53 15.77 19.12
CA LEU A 55 3.61 17.07 18.47
C LEU A 55 2.56 17.97 19.09
N SER A 56 2.95 19.19 19.46
CA SER A 56 1.98 20.22 19.86
C SER A 56 1.72 21.14 18.67
N VAL A 57 0.48 21.14 18.16
CA VAL A 57 0.07 21.93 16.99
C VAL A 57 -1.09 22.82 17.40
N SER A 58 -0.91 24.14 17.29
CA SER A 58 -1.95 25.14 17.59
C SER A 58 -2.58 24.99 18.99
N GLY A 59 -1.78 24.59 19.99
CA GLY A 59 -2.22 24.42 21.38
C GLY A 59 -2.91 23.08 21.66
N ARG A 60 -2.88 22.13 20.71
CA ARG A 60 -3.36 20.76 20.88
C ARG A 60 -2.20 19.79 20.82
N ASP A 61 -2.13 18.88 21.77
CA ASP A 61 -1.14 17.81 21.76
C ASP A 61 -1.66 16.64 20.93
N VAL A 62 -0.84 16.17 20.00
CA VAL A 62 -1.21 15.20 18.98
C VAL A 62 -0.11 14.15 18.87
N LYS A 63 -0.50 12.88 18.82
CA LYS A 63 0.40 11.76 18.58
C LYS A 63 0.34 11.34 17.13
N LEU A 64 1.44 11.55 16.41
CA LEU A 64 1.65 11.10 15.05
C LEU A 64 2.35 9.74 15.06
N THR A 65 1.67 8.72 14.55
CA THR A 65 2.22 7.35 14.42
C THR A 65 2.39 7.00 12.95
N LEU A 66 3.59 6.56 12.58
CA LEU A 66 3.89 6.06 11.25
C LEU A 66 4.21 4.57 11.32
N ILE A 67 3.45 3.76 10.59
CA ILE A 67 3.60 2.31 10.52
C ILE A 67 3.82 1.91 9.08
N ALA A 68 4.93 1.24 8.77
CA ALA A 68 5.15 0.61 7.46
C ALA A 68 5.13 -0.91 7.63
N ARG A 69 4.36 -1.60 6.78
CA ARG A 69 4.14 -3.04 6.81
C ARG A 69 4.51 -3.63 5.46
N ARG A 70 5.55 -4.45 5.42
CA ARG A 70 5.98 -5.14 4.20
C ARG A 70 5.28 -6.48 4.06
N SER A 71 4.81 -6.77 2.85
CA SER A 71 4.22 -8.06 2.53
C SER A 71 5.26 -9.18 2.55
N ARG A 72 4.88 -10.31 3.15
CA ARG A 72 5.62 -11.58 3.09
C ARG A 72 5.56 -12.25 1.72
N HIS A 73 4.56 -11.91 0.91
CA HIS A 73 4.36 -12.56 -0.37
C HIS A 73 5.32 -12.05 -1.42
N TYR A 74 5.82 -12.97 -2.25
CA TYR A 74 6.78 -12.67 -3.32
C TYR A 74 8.01 -11.87 -2.80
N ALA A 75 8.39 -12.13 -1.54
CA ALA A 75 9.58 -11.59 -0.93
C ALA A 75 10.83 -12.21 -1.54
N GLY A 76 11.86 -11.40 -1.73
CA GLY A 76 13.17 -11.83 -2.21
C GLY A 76 14.10 -10.65 -2.41
N THR A 77 15.31 -10.93 -2.87
CA THR A 77 16.32 -9.89 -3.09
C THR A 77 15.93 -9.00 -4.27
N ARG A 78 16.30 -7.72 -4.20
CA ARG A 78 15.89 -6.66 -5.13
C ARG A 78 16.06 -7.00 -6.61
N TYR A 79 17.09 -7.78 -6.95
CA TYR A 79 17.40 -8.14 -8.34
C TYR A 79 16.81 -9.49 -8.77
N LEU A 80 16.51 -10.39 -7.83
CA LEU A 80 15.95 -11.71 -8.12
C LEU A 80 14.42 -11.72 -8.15
N LYS A 81 13.77 -10.81 -7.42
CA LYS A 81 12.31 -10.71 -7.34
C LYS A 81 11.86 -9.27 -7.62
N ARG A 82 11.41 -9.04 -8.86
CA ARG A 82 10.76 -7.80 -9.32
C ARG A 82 9.51 -8.18 -10.08
N GLY A 83 8.59 -7.23 -10.21
CA GLY A 83 7.35 -7.44 -10.93
C GLY A 83 6.27 -8.13 -10.11
N VAL A 84 5.38 -8.81 -10.84
CA VAL A 84 4.23 -9.56 -10.31
C VAL A 84 4.44 -11.06 -10.47
N ASN A 85 3.82 -11.85 -9.61
CA ASN A 85 3.68 -13.30 -9.81
C ASN A 85 2.35 -13.66 -10.49
N GLU A 86 2.19 -14.91 -10.89
CA GLU A 86 0.95 -15.44 -11.52
C GLU A 86 -0.29 -15.26 -10.63
N LYS A 87 -0.12 -15.13 -9.31
CA LYS A 87 -1.20 -14.89 -8.34
C LYS A 87 -1.50 -13.40 -8.11
N GLY A 88 -0.97 -12.48 -8.92
CA GLY A 88 -1.20 -11.04 -8.81
C GLY A 88 -0.54 -10.36 -7.60
N ARG A 89 0.45 -11.01 -6.97
CA ARG A 89 1.20 -10.48 -5.82
C ARG A 89 2.50 -9.86 -6.32
N VAL A 90 2.69 -8.58 -6.01
CA VAL A 90 3.86 -7.81 -6.43
C VAL A 90 5.00 -7.93 -5.44
N ALA A 91 6.22 -7.82 -5.94
CA ALA A 91 7.41 -7.74 -5.10
C ALA A 91 7.44 -6.41 -4.35
N ASN A 92 7.94 -6.42 -3.12
CA ASN A 92 8.10 -5.21 -2.30
C ASN A 92 6.79 -4.42 -2.10
N ASP A 93 5.66 -5.11 -1.96
CA ASP A 93 4.39 -4.50 -1.53
C ASP A 93 4.55 -4.03 -0.07
N VAL A 94 4.45 -2.72 0.15
CA VAL A 94 4.60 -2.06 1.45
C VAL A 94 3.44 -1.11 1.66
N GLU A 95 2.66 -1.40 2.69
CA GLU A 95 1.58 -0.55 3.17
C GLU A 95 2.14 0.40 4.22
N THR A 96 2.01 1.70 4.01
CA THR A 96 2.38 2.73 4.97
C THR A 96 1.11 3.38 5.49
N GLU A 97 0.96 3.41 6.80
CA GLU A 97 -0.17 4.02 7.48
C GLU A 97 0.32 5.12 8.39
N GLN A 98 -0.30 6.29 8.24
CA GLN A 98 -0.11 7.43 9.11
C GLN A 98 -1.37 7.58 9.97
N ILE A 99 -1.20 7.48 11.28
CA ILE A 99 -2.27 7.63 12.26
C ILE A 99 -2.00 8.89 13.06
N VAL A 100 -3.03 9.70 13.24
CA VAL A 100 -3.02 10.92 14.03
C VAL A 100 -4.12 10.80 15.06
N PHE A 101 -3.79 10.96 16.34
CA PHE A 101 -4.81 11.08 17.37
C PHE A 101 -4.49 12.20 18.33
N GLU A 102 -5.54 12.87 18.79
CA GLU A 102 -5.45 13.97 19.76
C GLU A 102 -5.24 13.41 21.17
N ASP A 103 -4.25 13.93 21.88
CA ASP A 103 -3.96 13.58 23.27
C ASP A 103 -4.87 14.40 24.19
N VAL A 104 -6.12 13.96 24.31
CA VAL A 104 -7.12 14.59 25.17
C VAL A 104 -7.12 13.98 26.58
N PRO A 105 -7.41 14.78 27.62
CA PRO A 105 -7.58 14.29 28.99
C PRO A 105 -8.63 13.17 29.09
N GLU A 106 -8.47 12.30 30.08
CA GLU A 106 -9.40 11.20 30.35
C GLU A 106 -10.84 11.72 30.48
N GLY A 107 -11.77 11.10 29.74
CA GLY A 107 -13.19 11.47 29.71
C GLY A 107 -13.64 12.27 28.48
N CYS A 108 -12.70 12.82 27.71
CA CYS A 108 -13.01 13.47 26.44
C CYS A 108 -12.97 12.48 25.25
N PRO A 109 -13.78 12.72 24.20
CA PRO A 109 -13.76 11.88 23.02
C PRO A 109 -12.42 12.03 22.28
N THR A 110 -11.70 10.93 22.10
CA THR A 110 -10.44 10.92 21.34
C THR A 110 -10.74 10.90 19.85
N GLN A 111 -10.26 11.90 19.12
CA GLN A 111 -10.33 11.94 17.66
C GLN A 111 -9.15 11.18 17.08
N ILE A 112 -9.42 10.24 16.18
CA ILE A 112 -8.40 9.43 15.51
C ILE A 112 -8.62 9.52 14.00
N SER A 113 -7.55 9.80 13.28
CA SER A 113 -7.51 9.81 11.82
C SER A 113 -6.45 8.85 11.31
N SER A 114 -6.70 8.16 10.20
CA SER A 114 -5.73 7.30 9.53
C SER A 114 -5.74 7.48 8.02
N VAL A 115 -4.54 7.51 7.44
CA VAL A 115 -4.31 7.54 6.00
C VAL A 115 -3.38 6.39 5.63
N VAL A 116 -3.81 5.58 4.65
CA VAL A 116 -3.04 4.43 4.15
C VAL A 116 -2.56 4.71 2.74
N GLN A 117 -1.28 4.46 2.49
CA GLN A 117 -0.64 4.52 1.19
C GLN A 117 0.03 3.19 0.87
N ASN A 118 -0.13 2.69 -0.36
CA ASN A 118 0.55 1.47 -0.78
C ASN A 118 1.66 1.76 -1.78
N ARG A 119 2.81 1.11 -1.60
CA ARG A 119 3.95 1.17 -2.50
C ARG A 119 4.36 -0.25 -2.89
N GLY A 120 4.41 -0.54 -4.19
CA GLY A 120 4.81 -1.84 -4.71
C GLY A 120 5.73 -1.75 -5.92
N SER A 121 6.25 -2.90 -6.36
CA SER A 121 6.85 -3.00 -7.69
C SER A 121 5.79 -2.83 -8.78
N ILE A 122 6.20 -2.35 -9.95
CA ILE A 122 5.32 -2.25 -11.12
C ILE A 122 4.75 -3.66 -11.41
N PRO A 123 3.41 -3.82 -11.46
CA PRO A 123 2.75 -5.13 -11.54
C PRO A 123 2.81 -5.72 -12.95
N LEU A 124 4.02 -5.89 -13.48
CA LEU A 124 4.29 -6.51 -14.78
C LEU A 124 5.25 -7.69 -14.58
N PHE A 125 5.30 -8.61 -15.53
CA PHE A 125 6.35 -9.63 -15.54
C PHE A 125 7.64 -9.04 -16.10
N TRP A 126 8.58 -8.73 -15.21
CA TRP A 126 9.88 -8.21 -15.60
C TRP A 126 10.97 -8.61 -14.62
N SER A 127 12.17 -8.79 -15.15
CA SER A 127 13.38 -9.05 -14.39
C SER A 127 14.46 -8.03 -14.74
N GLN A 128 15.44 -7.92 -13.85
CA GLN A 128 16.63 -7.14 -14.12
C GLN A 128 17.81 -8.09 -14.12
N GLU A 129 18.68 -7.98 -15.13
CA GLU A 129 19.82 -8.89 -15.26
C GLU A 129 20.77 -8.74 -14.06
N THR A 130 21.16 -9.84 -13.43
CA THR A 130 22.07 -9.82 -12.27
C THR A 130 23.52 -10.03 -12.72
N SER A 131 24.04 -9.19 -13.61
CA SER A 131 25.48 -9.18 -13.89
C SER A 131 26.21 -8.32 -12.86
N ARG A 132 27.15 -8.92 -12.11
CA ARG A 132 27.98 -8.24 -11.09
C ARG A 132 28.87 -7.12 -11.67
N LEU A 133 29.05 -7.10 -12.99
CA LEU A 133 29.89 -6.13 -13.70
C LEU A 133 29.11 -4.90 -14.19
N ASN A 134 27.77 -4.98 -14.26
CA ASN A 134 26.93 -3.92 -14.77
C ASN A 134 26.29 -3.12 -13.64
N LEU A 135 26.84 -1.93 -13.34
CA LEU A 135 26.33 -0.99 -12.33
C LEU A 135 24.87 -0.56 -12.57
N LYS A 136 24.37 -0.68 -13.82
CA LYS A 136 22.97 -0.49 -14.16
C LYS A 136 22.53 -1.59 -15.12
N PRO A 137 21.95 -2.69 -14.62
CA PRO A 137 21.56 -3.79 -15.47
C PRO A 137 20.31 -3.48 -16.30
N ASP A 138 20.20 -4.12 -17.47
CA ASP A 138 19.09 -3.95 -18.38
C ASP A 138 17.81 -4.60 -17.85
N ILE A 139 16.67 -4.06 -18.27
CA ILE A 139 15.34 -4.51 -17.87
C ILE A 139 14.81 -5.45 -18.95
N ILE A 140 14.43 -6.65 -18.55
CA ILE A 140 13.85 -7.66 -19.43
C ILE A 140 12.35 -7.73 -19.11
N CYS A 141 11.53 -7.16 -19.99
CA CYS A 141 10.07 -7.31 -19.94
C CYS A 141 9.70 -8.67 -20.54
N MET A 142 9.05 -9.52 -19.75
CA MET A 142 8.63 -10.87 -20.15
C MET A 142 7.12 -10.96 -20.47
N ILE A 143 6.44 -9.83 -20.59
CA ILE A 143 4.98 -9.73 -20.79
C ILE A 143 4.54 -10.51 -22.03
N SER A 144 5.14 -10.23 -23.19
CA SER A 144 4.79 -10.91 -24.45
C SER A 144 5.00 -12.43 -24.43
N LYS A 145 5.82 -12.97 -23.50
CA LYS A 145 6.11 -14.40 -23.38
C LYS A 145 5.34 -15.10 -22.26
N LYS A 146 4.95 -14.38 -21.21
CA LYS A 146 4.37 -14.95 -19.98
C LYS A 146 2.93 -14.53 -19.71
N ASP A 147 2.52 -13.35 -20.17
CA ASP A 147 1.19 -12.80 -19.88
C ASP A 147 0.77 -11.80 -20.98
N PRO A 148 0.36 -12.29 -22.16
CA PRO A 148 -0.05 -11.42 -23.27
C PRO A 148 -1.37 -10.68 -22.99
N THR A 149 -2.19 -11.16 -22.05
CA THR A 149 -3.51 -10.62 -21.70
C THR A 149 -3.50 -9.76 -20.43
N TYR A 150 -2.35 -9.59 -19.77
CA TYR A 150 -2.19 -8.86 -18.51
C TYR A 150 -3.04 -9.41 -17.35
N GLU A 151 -3.28 -10.72 -17.31
CA GLU A 151 -4.12 -11.36 -16.31
C GLU A 151 -3.57 -11.19 -14.89
N ALA A 152 -2.26 -11.34 -14.70
CA ALA A 152 -1.64 -11.16 -13.38
C ALA A 152 -1.73 -9.70 -12.91
N THR A 153 -1.66 -8.76 -13.86
CA THR A 153 -1.83 -7.33 -13.59
C THR A 153 -3.26 -7.03 -13.17
N LYS A 154 -4.25 -7.61 -13.86
CA LYS A 154 -5.67 -7.49 -13.50
C LYS A 154 -5.94 -8.03 -12.11
N LEU A 155 -5.48 -9.25 -11.82
CA LEU A 155 -5.62 -9.88 -10.50
C LEU A 155 -4.96 -9.06 -9.38
N HIS A 156 -3.85 -8.38 -9.67
CA HIS A 156 -3.23 -7.46 -8.71
C HIS A 156 -4.17 -6.30 -8.35
N PHE A 157 -4.75 -5.64 -9.34
CA PHE A 157 -5.65 -4.50 -9.10
C PHE A 157 -6.98 -4.93 -8.49
N GLU A 158 -7.52 -6.11 -8.83
CA GLU A 158 -8.67 -6.68 -8.13
C GLU A 158 -8.37 -6.94 -6.65
N ASN A 159 -7.17 -7.46 -6.35
CA ASN A 159 -6.72 -7.63 -4.96
C ASN A 159 -6.52 -6.29 -4.23
N LEU A 160 -6.14 -5.22 -4.92
CA LEU A 160 -6.07 -3.88 -4.34
C LEU A 160 -7.48 -3.31 -4.11
N ALA A 161 -8.37 -3.41 -5.09
CA ALA A 161 -9.75 -2.92 -5.00
C ALA A 161 -10.51 -3.62 -3.86
N ARG A 162 -10.31 -4.93 -3.69
CA ARG A 162 -10.88 -5.68 -2.57
C ARG A 162 -10.33 -5.26 -1.20
N ARG A 163 -9.10 -4.73 -1.13
CA ARG A 163 -8.46 -4.32 0.12
C ARG A 163 -8.77 -2.89 0.51
N TYR A 164 -8.74 -1.97 -0.45
CA TYR A 164 -8.79 -0.53 -0.22
C TYR A 164 -10.01 0.16 -0.85
N GLY A 165 -10.79 -0.55 -1.66
CA GLY A 165 -11.91 0.02 -2.40
C GLY A 165 -11.48 0.74 -3.68
N ASN A 166 -12.44 1.41 -4.31
CA ASN A 166 -12.26 2.28 -5.45
C ASN A 166 -12.55 3.74 -5.03
N PRO A 167 -11.90 4.75 -5.65
CA PRO A 167 -11.00 4.66 -6.81
C PRO A 167 -9.54 4.34 -6.46
N ILE A 168 -8.85 3.58 -7.32
CA ILE A 168 -7.40 3.36 -7.23
C ILE A 168 -6.65 4.41 -8.07
N ILE A 169 -5.80 5.19 -7.40
CA ILE A 169 -4.94 6.21 -8.02
C ILE A 169 -3.51 5.69 -8.06
N ILE A 170 -2.96 5.57 -9.27
CA ILE A 170 -1.62 5.06 -9.52
C ILE A 170 -0.71 6.24 -9.83
N LEU A 171 0.22 6.55 -8.94
CA LEU A 171 1.28 7.54 -9.17
C LEU A 171 2.55 6.85 -9.68
N ASN A 172 2.87 7.06 -10.94
CA ASN A 172 4.06 6.50 -11.58
C ASN A 172 5.14 7.55 -11.79
N LEU A 173 6.26 7.41 -11.06
CA LEU A 173 7.40 8.34 -11.05
C LEU A 173 8.56 7.98 -12.00
N ILE A 174 8.35 7.04 -12.93
CA ILE A 174 9.38 6.59 -13.89
C ILE A 174 9.90 7.74 -14.75
N LYS A 175 11.20 7.75 -15.06
CA LYS A 175 11.79 8.77 -15.94
C LYS A 175 11.27 8.65 -17.37
N ARG A 176 10.92 9.78 -18.00
CA ARG A 176 10.43 9.82 -19.38
C ARG A 176 11.57 9.79 -20.40
N CYS A 177 12.69 10.42 -20.09
CA CYS A 177 13.84 10.53 -20.99
C CYS A 177 15.09 9.93 -20.34
N GLU A 178 15.47 8.74 -20.79
CA GLU A 178 16.73 8.09 -20.42
C GLU A 178 17.63 7.95 -21.63
N LYS A 179 18.97 8.05 -21.44
CA LYS A 179 19.95 7.81 -22.51
C LYS A 179 19.92 6.36 -23.02
N LYS A 180 19.45 5.41 -22.21
CA LYS A 180 19.15 4.03 -22.61
C LYS A 180 17.68 3.76 -22.27
N PRO A 181 16.86 3.27 -23.20
CA PRO A 181 15.42 3.08 -22.99
C PRO A 181 15.17 1.85 -22.11
N ARG A 182 15.40 1.97 -20.80
CA ARG A 182 15.23 0.88 -19.84
C ARG A 182 13.90 1.01 -19.14
N GLU A 183 13.71 2.09 -18.40
CA GLU A 183 12.46 2.32 -17.67
C GLU A 183 11.35 2.79 -18.61
N THR A 184 11.70 3.38 -19.76
CA THR A 184 10.74 3.83 -20.78
C THR A 184 9.91 2.68 -21.34
N ILE A 185 10.49 1.48 -21.49
CA ILE A 185 9.79 0.27 -21.93
C ILE A 185 8.76 -0.15 -20.88
N LEU A 186 9.15 -0.23 -19.60
CA LEU A 186 8.20 -0.54 -18.53
C LEU A 186 7.05 0.47 -18.47
N ARG A 187 7.33 1.75 -18.71
CA ARG A 187 6.32 2.79 -18.73
C ARG A 187 5.30 2.58 -19.85
N SER A 188 5.75 2.31 -21.08
CA SER A 188 4.82 2.08 -22.21
C SER A 188 3.99 0.83 -21.99
N GLU A 189 4.63 -0.26 -21.56
CA GLU A 189 3.94 -1.52 -21.28
C GLU A 189 2.93 -1.37 -20.14
N PHE A 190 3.28 -0.65 -19.07
CA PHE A 190 2.35 -0.43 -17.97
C PHE A 190 1.16 0.43 -18.37
N ALA A 191 1.38 1.47 -19.19
CA ALA A 191 0.31 2.29 -19.72
C ALA A 191 -0.63 1.47 -20.65
N ASN A 192 -0.07 0.56 -21.44
CA ASN A 192 -0.83 -0.35 -22.28
C ASN A 192 -1.66 -1.33 -21.43
N ALA A 193 -1.07 -1.90 -20.38
CA ALA A 193 -1.76 -2.78 -19.43
C ALA A 193 -2.96 -2.08 -18.78
N ILE A 194 -2.76 -0.87 -18.26
CA ILE A 194 -3.85 -0.09 -17.63
C ILE A 194 -4.93 0.26 -18.65
N ARG A 195 -4.55 0.64 -19.87
CA ARG A 195 -5.53 0.91 -20.94
C ARG A 195 -6.35 -0.34 -21.28
N HIS A 196 -5.71 -1.51 -21.32
CA HIS A 196 -6.39 -2.78 -21.56
C HIS A 196 -7.38 -3.10 -20.43
N ILE A 197 -6.95 -3.01 -19.18
CA ILE A 197 -7.79 -3.27 -17.99
C ILE A 197 -8.96 -2.28 -17.92
N ASN A 198 -8.72 -0.99 -18.16
CA ASN A 198 -9.76 0.04 -18.12
C ASN A 198 -10.85 -0.11 -19.20
N LYS A 199 -10.62 -0.88 -20.28
CA LYS A 199 -11.67 -1.21 -21.25
C LYS A 199 -12.74 -2.12 -20.64
N SER A 200 -12.36 -2.96 -19.70
CA SER A 200 -13.25 -3.92 -19.03
C SER A 200 -13.96 -3.36 -17.79
N LEU A 201 -13.53 -2.20 -17.29
CA LEU A 201 -14.03 -1.61 -16.05
C LEU A 201 -15.04 -0.47 -16.30
N THR A 202 -16.04 -0.37 -15.42
CA THR A 202 -16.99 0.75 -15.38
C THR A 202 -16.28 2.07 -15.05
N LYS A 203 -16.87 3.21 -15.45
CA LYS A 203 -16.24 4.54 -15.33
C LYS A 203 -15.80 4.87 -13.90
N GLU A 204 -16.55 4.42 -12.91
CA GLU A 204 -16.27 4.61 -11.47
C GLU A 204 -15.09 3.78 -10.97
N ASN A 205 -14.94 2.56 -11.50
CA ASN A 205 -13.88 1.63 -11.11
C ASN A 205 -12.61 1.77 -11.96
N ARG A 206 -12.54 2.76 -12.85
CA ARG A 206 -11.38 2.97 -13.71
C ARG A 206 -10.15 3.33 -12.87
N LEU A 207 -9.06 2.64 -13.16
CA LEU A 207 -7.75 2.93 -12.60
C LEU A 207 -7.28 4.28 -13.13
N ARG A 208 -6.99 5.22 -12.21
CA ARG A 208 -6.51 6.55 -12.56
C ARG A 208 -4.99 6.52 -12.60
N PHE A 209 -4.43 6.57 -13.81
CA PHE A 209 -2.98 6.54 -14.01
C PHE A 209 -2.42 7.95 -14.15
N LEU A 210 -1.65 8.37 -13.14
CA LEU A 210 -0.93 9.65 -13.12
C LEU A 210 0.56 9.37 -13.32
N HIS A 211 1.08 9.80 -14.46
CA HIS A 211 2.51 9.68 -14.75
C HIS A 211 3.23 11.01 -14.50
N TRP A 212 4.33 10.96 -13.76
CA TRP A 212 5.08 12.12 -13.34
C TRP A 212 6.59 11.92 -13.48
N ASP A 213 7.30 12.85 -14.14
CA ASP A 213 8.77 12.80 -14.24
C ASP A 213 9.42 13.83 -13.32
N ILE A 214 9.79 13.38 -12.10
CA ILE A 214 10.41 14.25 -11.09
C ILE A 214 11.73 14.87 -11.58
N ASN A 215 12.53 14.16 -12.37
CA ASN A 215 13.86 14.64 -12.78
C ASN A 215 13.80 15.82 -13.75
N ARG A 216 12.73 15.90 -14.54
CA ARG A 216 12.50 17.04 -15.43
C ARG A 216 12.07 18.28 -14.65
N HIS A 217 11.28 18.10 -13.59
CA HIS A 217 10.77 19.19 -12.76
C HIS A 217 11.80 19.69 -11.74
N SER A 218 12.64 18.82 -11.18
CA SER A 218 13.72 19.22 -10.27
C SER A 218 14.76 20.12 -10.95
N ARG A 219 15.03 19.90 -12.25
CA ARG A 219 15.93 20.74 -13.05
C ARG A 219 15.37 22.11 -13.39
N LYS A 220 14.06 22.30 -13.27
CA LYS A 220 13.36 23.55 -13.63
C LYS A 220 13.08 24.46 -12.42
N ALA A 221 13.67 24.17 -11.25
CA ALA A 221 13.48 24.93 -10.01
C ALA A 221 12.00 25.17 -9.63
N THR A 222 11.09 24.30 -10.10
CA THR A 222 9.69 24.33 -9.68
C THR A 222 9.59 23.56 -8.37
N ASN A 223 8.88 24.09 -7.37
CA ASN A 223 8.66 23.43 -6.08
C ASN A 223 7.95 22.08 -6.30
N VAL A 224 8.73 21.02 -6.47
CA VAL A 224 8.24 19.65 -6.70
C VAL A 224 7.28 19.23 -5.59
N LEU A 225 7.52 19.71 -4.36
CA LEU A 225 6.68 19.46 -3.20
C LEU A 225 5.30 20.11 -3.31
N GLU A 226 5.21 21.34 -3.81
CA GLU A 226 3.91 22.03 -3.97
C GLU A 226 3.03 21.29 -4.98
N LEU A 227 3.64 20.83 -6.07
CA LEU A 227 2.94 20.12 -7.13
C LEU A 227 2.56 18.69 -6.72
N LEU A 228 3.42 18.03 -5.93
CA LEU A 228 3.05 16.77 -5.28
C LEU A 228 1.94 16.99 -4.25
N GLY A 229 1.94 18.13 -3.56
CA GLY A 229 0.84 18.59 -2.71
C GLY A 229 -0.47 18.64 -3.46
N ARG A 230 -0.52 19.29 -4.64
CA ARG A 230 -1.74 19.31 -5.49
C ARG A 230 -2.23 17.92 -5.90
N VAL A 231 -1.31 16.99 -6.17
CA VAL A 231 -1.66 15.59 -6.48
C VAL A 231 -2.16 14.85 -5.24
N ALA A 232 -1.56 15.11 -4.08
CA ALA A 232 -2.00 14.57 -2.81
C ALA A 232 -3.40 15.11 -2.46
N ASP A 233 -3.64 16.41 -2.59
CA ASP A 233 -4.96 17.03 -2.38
C ASP A 233 -6.01 16.44 -3.32
N TYR A 234 -5.67 16.28 -4.61
CA TYR A 234 -6.55 15.62 -5.57
C TYR A 234 -6.86 14.16 -5.18
N ALA A 235 -5.86 13.43 -4.69
CA ALA A 235 -6.06 12.05 -4.25
C ALA A 235 -6.92 11.98 -2.98
N LEU A 236 -6.62 12.80 -1.97
CA LEU A 236 -7.35 12.87 -0.71
C LEU A 236 -8.80 13.31 -0.91
N ASN A 237 -9.06 14.27 -1.79
CA ASN A 237 -10.43 14.68 -2.14
C ASN A 237 -11.26 13.56 -2.78
N LEU A 238 -10.61 12.55 -3.37
CA LEU A 238 -11.29 11.42 -4.00
C LEU A 238 -11.40 10.19 -3.10
N THR A 239 -10.40 9.95 -2.25
CA THR A 239 -10.33 8.74 -1.40
C THR A 239 -10.79 8.99 0.03
N GLY A 240 -10.83 10.24 0.46
CA GLY A 240 -11.11 10.61 1.85
C GLY A 240 -9.96 10.28 2.80
N ILE A 241 -10.23 10.52 4.09
CA ILE A 241 -9.38 10.17 5.23
C ILE A 241 -10.25 9.38 6.18
N PHE A 242 -9.74 8.26 6.70
CA PHE A 242 -10.48 7.55 7.75
C PHE A 242 -10.48 8.41 9.02
N TYR A 243 -11.66 8.75 9.51
CA TYR A 243 -11.86 9.48 10.76
C TYR A 243 -12.80 8.70 11.68
N CYS A 244 -12.43 8.59 12.95
CA CYS A 244 -13.31 8.08 13.99
C CYS A 244 -13.14 8.86 15.29
N GLN A 245 -14.23 8.94 16.05
CA GLN A 245 -14.27 9.52 17.38
C GLN A 245 -14.55 8.42 18.38
N VAL A 246 -13.62 8.19 19.32
CA VAL A 246 -13.74 7.15 20.35
C VAL A 246 -14.20 7.82 21.63
N THR A 247 -15.44 7.53 22.06
CA THR A 247 -15.96 8.00 23.34
C THR A 247 -15.57 7.04 24.46
N PRO A 248 -15.11 7.55 25.63
CA PRO A 248 -14.62 6.70 26.72
C PRO A 248 -15.69 5.84 27.42
N ASN A 249 -16.99 6.00 27.10
CA ASN A 249 -18.10 5.34 27.81
C ASN A 249 -18.69 4.08 27.14
N CYS A 250 -18.12 3.57 26.04
CA CYS A 250 -18.58 2.29 25.49
C CYS A 250 -18.00 1.11 26.29
N ARG A 251 -18.82 0.51 27.17
CA ARG A 251 -18.57 -0.81 27.75
C ARG A 251 -18.25 -1.82 26.63
N PRO A 252 -17.45 -2.88 26.89
CA PRO A 252 -17.04 -3.86 25.86
C PRO A 252 -18.15 -4.85 25.47
N GLU A 253 -19.41 -4.42 25.49
CA GLU A 253 -20.58 -5.18 25.05
C GLU A 253 -21.50 -4.24 24.26
N GLY A 254 -21.38 -4.26 22.94
CA GLY A 254 -22.28 -3.57 22.04
C GLY A 254 -21.77 -2.22 21.54
N LEU A 255 -21.45 -2.19 20.25
CA LEU A 255 -21.38 -1.00 19.40
C LEU A 255 -20.47 0.13 19.93
N LEU A 256 -19.20 0.12 19.48
CA LEU A 256 -18.50 1.39 19.32
C LEU A 256 -19.35 2.19 18.32
N ASP A 257 -19.99 3.26 18.77
CA ASP A 257 -20.64 4.26 17.91
C ASP A 257 -19.55 4.99 17.11
N LEU A 258 -18.96 4.27 16.16
CA LEU A 258 -18.01 4.79 15.20
C LEU A 258 -18.82 5.57 14.17
N THR A 259 -18.91 6.88 14.36
CA THR A 259 -19.24 7.79 13.27
C THR A 259 -18.05 7.80 12.29
N CYS A 260 -18.00 6.78 11.43
CA CYS A 260 -17.06 6.68 10.33
C CYS A 260 -17.54 7.59 9.21
N VAL A 261 -16.88 8.73 9.03
CA VAL A 261 -17.00 9.52 7.81
C VAL A 261 -15.90 9.06 6.86
N LEU A 262 -16.28 8.61 5.66
CA LEU A 262 -15.36 8.37 4.52
C LEU A 262 -15.12 9.68 3.77
#